data_AF-A0A6A6ITA3-F1
#
_entry.id   AF-A0A6A6ITA3-F1
#
_cell.length_a   1.000
_cell.length_b   1.000
_cell.length_c   1.000
_cell.angle_alpha   90.00
_cell.angle_beta   90.00
_cell.angle_gamma   90.00
#
_symmetry.space_group_name_H-M   'P 1'
#
loop_
_entity.id
_entity.type
_entity.pdbx_description
1 polymer ?
#
loop_
_entity_poly.entity_id
_entity_poly.type
_entity_poly.pdbx_seq_one_letter_code
_entity_poly.pdbx_strand_id
1 'polypeptide(L)'
;MRLKRQKAYRKLMHQYEVHFNFREPYQVLLDSQILEDAWQNRMDLVSRLESVLQGKVKPMVTQCDMRHLYDATPKNNALIAQAKGFERRRCNHHELEHPLSSHECLSSVVDAKGNLTNKHRYVVASQDPAVRAHMRKIAGLPLIYISKSVMILEPMATATEEQREREERQKFKAGLKGQRNPTAGRKRRREDEEGQEPRTDSIEGQSTGDARPQKKKKHKGPKAPNPLSVKKPKKTQALPQEPPQDSSAKATSAEPKETDTSILEGDGSGHHKRKRKHKPKGEGGATAAAGGEMAVS
;
A
#
# COMPACT_ATOMS: atom_id res chain seq x y z
N MET A 1 -14.86 1.58 12.41
CA MET A 1 -14.55 0.48 11.46
C MET A 1 -14.37 0.96 10.02
N ARG A 2 -15.29 1.79 9.48
CA ARG A 2 -15.24 2.33 8.11
C ARG A 2 -13.92 3.06 7.74
N LEU A 3 -13.43 3.95 8.60
CA LEU A 3 -12.18 4.70 8.36
C LEU A 3 -10.93 3.80 8.29
N LYS A 4 -10.87 2.73 9.10
CA LYS A 4 -9.76 1.76 9.06
C LYS A 4 -9.73 1.01 7.72
N ARG A 5 -10.91 0.61 7.23
CA ARG A 5 -11.07 -0.06 5.93
C ARG A 5 -10.72 0.87 4.77
N GLN A 6 -11.16 2.13 4.80
CA GLN A 6 -10.75 3.12 3.80
C GLN A 6 -9.23 3.33 3.78
N LYS A 7 -8.57 3.44 4.95
CA LYS A 7 -7.12 3.53 4.99
C LYS A 7 -6.42 2.30 4.39
N ALA A 8 -6.96 1.10 4.65
CA ALA A 8 -6.44 -0.13 4.07
C ALA A 8 -6.60 -0.16 2.54
N TYR A 9 -7.77 0.22 2.02
CA TYR A 9 -8.02 0.29 0.57
C TYR A 9 -7.16 1.34 -0.13
N ARG A 10 -6.94 2.50 0.52
CA ARG A 10 -6.00 3.51 0.01
C ARG A 10 -4.60 2.94 -0.19
N LYS A 11 -4.11 2.24 0.85
CA LYS A 11 -2.77 1.64 0.83
C LYS A 11 -2.69 0.57 -0.27
N LEU A 12 -3.73 -0.24 -0.40
CA LEU A 12 -3.81 -1.31 -1.39
C LEU A 12 -3.83 -0.77 -2.83
N MET A 13 -4.71 0.19 -3.13
CA MET A 13 -4.77 0.81 -4.46
C MET A 13 -3.47 1.54 -4.80
N HIS A 14 -2.86 2.22 -3.82
CA HIS A 14 -1.56 2.84 -4.03
C HIS A 14 -0.45 1.83 -4.39
N GLN A 15 -0.49 0.61 -3.82
CA GLN A 15 0.42 -0.46 -4.24
C GLN A 15 0.17 -0.86 -5.70
N TYR A 16 -1.09 -0.96 -6.13
CA TYR A 16 -1.41 -1.23 -7.53
C TYR A 16 -0.98 -0.10 -8.48
N GLU A 17 -1.09 1.16 -8.07
CA GLU A 17 -0.58 2.31 -8.83
C GLU A 17 0.94 2.24 -9.03
N VAL A 18 1.70 1.98 -7.95
CA VAL A 18 3.17 1.99 -7.98
C VAL A 18 3.76 0.78 -8.71
N HIS A 19 3.18 -0.41 -8.52
CA HIS A 19 3.74 -1.65 -9.07
C HIS A 19 3.17 -2.01 -10.44
N PHE A 20 1.86 -1.83 -10.63
CA PHE A 20 1.16 -2.25 -11.85
C PHE A 20 0.71 -1.07 -12.72
N ASN A 21 1.11 0.15 -12.36
CA ASN A 21 0.91 1.36 -13.16
C ASN A 21 -0.57 1.69 -13.42
N PHE A 22 -1.44 1.37 -12.44
CA PHE A 22 -2.84 1.76 -12.46
C PHE A 22 -2.99 3.29 -12.45
N ARG A 23 -4.00 3.79 -13.17
CA ARG A 23 -4.28 5.22 -13.31
C ARG A 23 -5.78 5.45 -13.34
N GLU A 24 -6.19 6.60 -12.83
CA GLU A 24 -7.56 7.07 -12.94
C GLU A 24 -7.89 7.51 -14.39
N PRO A 25 -9.13 7.28 -14.87
CA PRO A 25 -10.22 6.58 -14.20
C PRO A 25 -10.03 5.05 -14.23
N TYR A 26 -10.31 4.40 -13.09
CA TYR A 26 -10.20 2.95 -12.94
C TYR A 26 -11.24 2.23 -13.79
N GLN A 27 -10.80 1.34 -14.68
CA GLN A 27 -11.69 0.53 -15.51
C GLN A 27 -12.15 -0.70 -14.71
N VAL A 28 -13.45 -0.75 -14.38
CA VAL A 28 -14.01 -1.84 -13.57
C VAL A 28 -14.91 -2.71 -14.44
N LEU A 29 -14.54 -3.98 -14.65
CA LEU A 29 -15.39 -4.97 -15.29
C LEU A 29 -16.42 -5.48 -14.28
N LEU A 30 -17.70 -5.36 -14.64
CA LEU A 30 -18.84 -5.82 -13.84
C LEU A 30 -19.43 -7.07 -14.48
N ASP A 31 -19.64 -8.10 -13.66
CA ASP A 31 -20.35 -9.33 -14.00
C ASP A 31 -21.90 -9.16 -13.90
N SER A 32 -22.68 -10.06 -14.49
CA SER A 32 -24.14 -10.07 -14.37
C SER A 32 -24.59 -10.25 -12.91
N GLN A 33 -23.94 -11.15 -12.16
CA GLN A 33 -24.30 -11.45 -10.77
C GLN A 33 -24.07 -10.25 -9.83
N ILE A 34 -22.97 -9.50 -10.02
CA ILE A 34 -22.69 -8.34 -9.16
C ILE A 34 -23.72 -7.21 -9.38
N LEU A 35 -24.24 -7.10 -10.60
CA LEU A 35 -25.29 -6.16 -10.97
C LEU A 35 -26.61 -6.55 -10.31
N GLU A 36 -26.98 -7.83 -10.35
CA GLU A 36 -28.16 -8.36 -9.66
C GLU A 36 -28.09 -8.16 -8.15
N ASP A 37 -26.96 -8.51 -7.53
CA ASP A 37 -26.74 -8.33 -6.09
C ASP A 37 -26.82 -6.86 -5.68
N ALA A 38 -26.28 -5.96 -6.51
CA ALA A 38 -26.37 -4.53 -6.24
C ALA A 38 -27.82 -4.03 -6.33
N TRP A 39 -28.60 -4.54 -7.28
CA TRP A 39 -30.02 -4.21 -7.42
C TRP A 39 -30.84 -4.71 -6.23
N GLN A 40 -30.63 -5.96 -5.82
CA GLN A 40 -31.30 -6.57 -4.67
C GLN A 40 -31.02 -5.78 -3.39
N ASN A 41 -29.78 -5.35 -3.20
CA ASN A 41 -29.36 -4.55 -2.05
C ASN A 41 -29.63 -3.03 -2.18
N ARG A 42 -30.29 -2.59 -3.27
CA ARG A 42 -30.56 -1.15 -3.56
C ARG A 42 -29.31 -0.28 -3.45
N MET A 43 -28.20 -0.77 -3.99
CA MET A 43 -26.92 -0.11 -3.90
C MET A 43 -26.62 0.74 -5.12
N ASP A 44 -26.22 2.00 -4.89
CA ASP A 44 -25.57 2.79 -5.92
C ASP A 44 -24.15 2.25 -6.18
N LEU A 45 -23.99 1.59 -7.33
CA LEU A 45 -22.75 0.95 -7.76
C LEU A 45 -21.60 1.95 -7.95
N VAL A 46 -21.86 3.06 -8.65
CA VAL A 46 -20.80 4.00 -9.06
C VAL A 46 -20.22 4.68 -7.81
N SER A 47 -21.08 5.25 -6.97
CA SER A 47 -20.66 5.89 -5.72
C SER A 47 -19.91 4.92 -4.79
N ARG A 48 -20.36 3.66 -4.70
CA ARG A 48 -19.68 2.65 -3.86
C ARG A 48 -18.33 2.25 -4.43
N LEU A 49 -18.22 2.06 -5.74
CA LEU A 49 -16.96 1.76 -6.41
C LEU A 49 -15.95 2.90 -6.21
N GLU A 50 -16.37 4.16 -6.37
CA GLU A 50 -15.53 5.33 -6.11
C GLU A 50 -15.09 5.40 -4.63
N SER A 51 -15.99 5.12 -3.69
CA SER A 51 -15.64 5.07 -2.27
C SER A 51 -14.67 3.94 -1.91
N VAL A 52 -14.69 2.82 -2.64
CA VAL A 52 -13.81 1.66 -2.40
C VAL A 52 -12.44 1.86 -3.05
N LEU A 53 -12.42 2.27 -4.31
CA LEU A 53 -11.20 2.47 -5.10
C LEU A 53 -10.53 3.83 -4.83
N GLN A 54 -11.24 4.78 -4.21
CA GLN A 54 -10.77 6.12 -3.85
C GLN A 54 -10.30 6.99 -5.01
N GLY A 55 -10.91 6.80 -6.17
CA GLY A 55 -10.66 7.56 -7.38
C GLY A 55 -11.83 7.44 -8.32
N LYS A 56 -11.76 8.14 -9.46
CA LYS A 56 -12.81 8.08 -10.49
C LYS A 56 -12.85 6.68 -11.12
N VAL A 57 -14.05 6.17 -11.36
CA VAL A 57 -14.26 4.82 -11.92
C VAL A 57 -15.01 4.89 -13.24
N LYS A 58 -14.65 3.98 -14.14
CA LYS A 58 -15.35 3.75 -15.41
C LYS A 58 -15.90 2.33 -15.36
N PRO A 59 -17.17 2.15 -14.95
CA PRO A 59 -17.80 0.84 -14.93
C PRO A 59 -18.02 0.35 -16.37
N MET A 60 -17.60 -0.88 -16.63
CA MET A 60 -17.67 -1.53 -17.92
C MET A 60 -18.38 -2.88 -17.76
N VAL A 61 -19.27 -3.23 -18.69
CA VAL A 61 -19.95 -4.53 -18.72
C VAL A 61 -19.57 -5.24 -20.02
N THR A 62 -19.29 -6.55 -19.96
CA THR A 62 -19.00 -7.30 -21.18
C THR A 62 -20.28 -7.60 -21.97
N GLN A 63 -20.14 -7.87 -23.27
CA GLN A 63 -21.29 -8.21 -24.10
C GLN A 63 -21.93 -9.55 -23.69
N CYS A 64 -21.15 -10.53 -23.21
CA CYS A 64 -21.69 -11.80 -22.72
C CYS A 64 -22.49 -11.60 -21.43
N ASP A 65 -21.99 -10.80 -20.48
CA ASP A 65 -22.69 -10.55 -19.21
C ASP A 65 -24.00 -9.77 -19.44
N MET A 66 -24.01 -8.85 -20.41
CA MET A 66 -25.24 -8.20 -20.84
C MET A 66 -26.26 -9.18 -21.44
N ARG A 67 -25.81 -10.20 -22.18
CA ARG A 67 -26.68 -11.25 -22.72
C ARG A 67 -27.23 -12.14 -21.61
N HIS A 68 -26.40 -12.51 -20.63
CA HIS A 68 -26.88 -13.20 -19.43
C HIS A 68 -28.01 -12.44 -18.73
N LEU A 69 -27.91 -11.12 -18.62
CA LEU A 69 -28.99 -10.30 -18.05
C LEU A 69 -30.27 -10.28 -18.92
N TYR A 70 -30.17 -10.43 -20.24
CA TYR A 70 -31.34 -10.53 -21.13
C TYR A 70 -32.01 -11.90 -21.07
N ASP A 71 -31.20 -12.95 -20.89
CA ASP A 71 -31.64 -14.34 -20.83
C ASP A 71 -32.11 -14.74 -19.42
N ALA A 72 -31.72 -13.97 -18.39
CA ALA A 72 -32.14 -14.18 -17.01
C ALA A 72 -33.67 -14.15 -16.84
N THR A 73 -34.21 -15.18 -16.19
CA THR A 73 -35.61 -15.28 -15.80
C THR A 73 -35.68 -15.37 -14.28
N PRO A 74 -36.27 -14.40 -13.55
CA PRO A 74 -37.13 -13.31 -14.02
C PRO A 74 -36.39 -12.12 -14.64
N LYS A 75 -36.97 -11.54 -15.70
CA LYS A 75 -36.40 -10.39 -16.42
C LYS A 75 -36.59 -9.11 -15.62
N ASN A 76 -35.49 -8.45 -15.28
CA ASN A 76 -35.50 -7.20 -14.54
C ASN A 76 -35.11 -6.01 -15.43
N ASN A 77 -36.10 -5.42 -16.08
CA ASN A 77 -35.90 -4.37 -17.08
C ASN A 77 -35.21 -3.11 -16.52
N ALA A 78 -35.43 -2.79 -15.25
CA ALA A 78 -34.80 -1.63 -14.60
C ALA A 78 -33.29 -1.83 -14.40
N LEU A 79 -32.88 -3.04 -13.99
CA LEU A 79 -31.47 -3.42 -13.91
C LEU A 79 -30.80 -3.37 -15.28
N ILE A 80 -31.48 -3.90 -16.30
CA ILE A 80 -31.00 -3.86 -17.69
C ILE A 80 -30.82 -2.41 -18.15
N ALA A 81 -31.76 -1.51 -17.86
CA ALA A 81 -31.65 -0.09 -18.21
C ALA A 81 -30.45 0.57 -17.52
N GLN A 82 -30.21 0.26 -16.24
CA GLN A 82 -29.02 0.72 -15.52
C GLN A 82 -27.73 0.18 -16.16
N ALA A 83 -27.68 -1.12 -16.47
CA ALA A 83 -26.53 -1.76 -17.09
C ALA A 83 -26.23 -1.20 -18.49
N LYS A 84 -27.27 -0.84 -19.26
CA LYS A 84 -27.13 -0.16 -20.56
C LYS A 84 -26.49 1.23 -20.46
N GLY A 85 -26.56 1.88 -19.29
CA GLY A 85 -25.90 3.16 -19.02
C GLY A 85 -24.39 3.05 -18.80
N PHE A 86 -23.86 1.85 -18.51
CA PHE A 86 -22.43 1.61 -18.37
C PHE A 86 -21.75 1.40 -19.72
N GLU A 87 -20.43 1.59 -19.77
CA GLU A 87 -19.67 1.39 -21.00
C GLU A 87 -19.62 -0.10 -21.37
N ARG A 88 -19.80 -0.42 -22.65
CA ARG A 88 -19.77 -1.80 -23.13
C ARG A 88 -18.37 -2.22 -23.56
N ARG A 89 -17.86 -3.31 -22.98
CA ARG A 89 -16.65 -3.98 -23.42
C ARG A 89 -16.99 -5.07 -24.45
N ARG A 90 -16.47 -4.92 -25.66
CA ARG A 90 -16.58 -5.94 -26.71
C ARG A 90 -15.63 -7.11 -26.38
N CYS A 91 -16.19 -8.29 -26.18
CA CYS A 91 -15.46 -9.52 -25.83
C CYS A 91 -15.27 -10.48 -27.02
N ASN A 92 -15.57 -10.08 -28.26
CA ASN A 92 -15.50 -10.90 -29.49
C ASN A 92 -16.33 -12.19 -29.52
N HIS A 93 -16.89 -12.69 -28.41
CA HIS A 93 -17.77 -13.88 -28.37
C HIS A 93 -19.25 -13.60 -28.70
N HIS A 94 -19.53 -12.41 -29.23
CA HIS A 94 -20.89 -11.96 -29.52
C HIS A 94 -21.60 -12.77 -30.63
N GLU A 95 -20.83 -13.40 -31.51
CA GLU A 95 -21.33 -14.22 -32.63
C GLU A 95 -21.84 -15.60 -32.20
N LEU A 96 -21.49 -16.05 -30.99
CA LEU A 96 -21.95 -17.34 -30.49
C LEU A 96 -23.46 -17.31 -30.21
N GLU A 97 -24.15 -18.40 -30.51
CA GLU A 97 -25.59 -18.53 -30.30
C GLU A 97 -25.97 -18.36 -28.82
N HIS A 98 -25.17 -18.93 -27.92
CA HIS A 98 -25.30 -18.75 -26.48
C HIS A 98 -24.16 -17.92 -25.91
N PRO A 99 -24.43 -17.03 -24.93
CA PRO A 99 -23.37 -16.30 -24.27
C PRO A 99 -22.43 -17.24 -23.51
N LEU A 100 -21.14 -17.01 -23.67
CA LEU A 100 -20.11 -17.69 -22.87
C LEU A 100 -20.33 -17.45 -21.38
N SER A 101 -19.95 -18.41 -20.53
CA SER A 101 -20.01 -18.23 -19.09
C SER A 101 -19.22 -16.98 -18.65
N SER A 102 -19.66 -16.28 -17.60
CA SER A 102 -18.96 -15.09 -17.09
C SER A 102 -17.48 -15.37 -16.81
N HIS A 103 -17.17 -16.58 -16.31
CA HIS A 103 -15.81 -17.05 -16.09
C HIS A 103 -14.96 -17.06 -17.37
N GLU A 104 -15.44 -17.69 -18.43
CA GLU A 104 -14.69 -17.80 -19.68
C GLU A 104 -14.58 -16.44 -20.40
N CYS A 105 -15.65 -15.64 -20.38
CA CYS A 105 -15.65 -14.30 -20.96
C CYS A 105 -14.67 -13.37 -20.24
N LEU A 106 -14.71 -13.30 -18.91
CA LEU A 106 -13.81 -12.43 -18.16
C LEU A 106 -12.36 -12.92 -18.27
N SER A 107 -12.13 -14.23 -18.27
CA SER A 107 -10.78 -14.80 -18.41
C SER A 107 -10.15 -14.46 -19.76
N SER A 108 -10.91 -14.57 -20.84
CA SER A 108 -10.46 -14.19 -22.19
C SER A 108 -10.27 -12.67 -22.36
N VAL A 109 -11.10 -11.84 -21.72
CA VAL A 109 -10.96 -10.37 -21.77
C VAL A 109 -9.75 -9.88 -20.98
N VAL A 110 -9.52 -10.45 -19.80
CA VAL A 110 -8.43 -10.04 -18.90
C VAL A 110 -7.10 -10.64 -19.34
N ASP A 111 -7.09 -11.93 -19.71
CA ASP A 111 -5.91 -12.67 -20.15
C ASP A 111 -6.05 -13.17 -21.60
N ALA A 112 -6.12 -12.25 -22.54
CA ALA A 112 -6.20 -12.58 -23.97
C ALA A 112 -4.97 -13.33 -24.51
N LYS A 113 -3.86 -13.39 -23.75
CA LYS A 113 -2.59 -14.00 -24.20
C LYS A 113 -2.17 -15.23 -23.39
N GLY A 114 -2.92 -15.62 -22.36
CA GLY A 114 -2.55 -16.72 -21.46
C GLY A 114 -1.29 -16.44 -20.63
N ASN A 115 -0.92 -15.17 -20.46
CA ASN A 115 0.31 -14.79 -19.77
C ASN A 115 0.11 -14.61 -18.27
N LEU A 116 -1.12 -14.78 -17.77
CA LEU A 116 -1.48 -14.53 -16.36
C LEU A 116 -1.10 -13.12 -15.89
N THR A 117 -1.10 -12.15 -16.81
CA THR A 117 -0.80 -10.74 -16.53
C THR A 117 -1.90 -9.81 -17.03
N ASN A 118 -2.30 -8.86 -16.20
CA ASN A 118 -3.30 -7.86 -16.54
C ASN A 118 -2.74 -6.74 -17.45
N LYS A 119 -2.80 -6.92 -18.77
CA LYS A 119 -2.30 -5.92 -19.74
C LYS A 119 -3.08 -4.61 -19.70
N HIS A 120 -4.40 -4.70 -19.57
CA HIS A 120 -5.32 -3.57 -19.69
C HIS A 120 -5.62 -2.86 -18.37
N ARG A 121 -5.09 -3.38 -17.25
CA ARG A 121 -5.28 -2.84 -15.89
C ARG A 121 -6.74 -2.75 -15.50
N TYR A 122 -7.48 -3.82 -15.76
CA TYR A 122 -8.85 -3.96 -15.27
C TYR A 122 -8.87 -4.22 -13.76
N VAL A 123 -9.91 -3.69 -13.13
CA VAL A 123 -10.42 -4.16 -11.83
C VAL A 123 -11.62 -5.06 -12.14
N VAL A 124 -11.75 -6.20 -11.49
CA VAL A 124 -12.88 -7.11 -11.73
C VAL A 124 -13.79 -7.11 -10.51
N ALA A 125 -15.08 -6.86 -10.72
CA ALA A 125 -16.12 -7.00 -9.71
C ALA A 125 -17.01 -8.19 -10.07
N SER A 126 -16.88 -9.27 -9.30
CA SER A 126 -17.56 -10.53 -9.55
C SER A 126 -18.02 -11.14 -8.24
N GLN A 127 -19.23 -11.69 -8.24
CA GLN A 127 -19.77 -12.37 -7.07
C GLN A 127 -19.36 -13.85 -7.03
N ASP A 128 -19.33 -14.50 -8.20
CA ASP A 128 -18.98 -15.91 -8.34
C ASP A 128 -17.60 -16.21 -7.70
N PRO A 129 -17.54 -17.14 -6.72
CA PRO A 129 -16.27 -17.59 -6.15
C PRO A 129 -15.35 -18.27 -7.16
N ALA A 130 -15.88 -18.94 -8.20
CA ALA A 130 -15.07 -19.62 -9.21
C ALA A 130 -14.29 -18.60 -10.06
N VAL A 131 -14.96 -17.55 -10.52
CA VAL A 131 -14.33 -16.41 -11.21
C VAL A 131 -13.25 -15.78 -10.35
N ARG A 132 -13.56 -15.48 -9.08
CA ARG A 132 -12.56 -14.89 -8.17
C ARG A 132 -11.36 -15.81 -7.95
N ALA A 133 -11.57 -17.11 -7.79
CA ALA A 133 -10.49 -18.08 -7.63
C ALA A 133 -9.56 -18.14 -8.85
N HIS A 134 -10.11 -18.07 -10.06
CA HIS A 134 -9.32 -18.00 -11.28
C HIS A 134 -8.55 -16.68 -11.38
N MET A 135 -9.22 -15.55 -11.15
CA MET A 135 -8.61 -14.23 -11.28
C MET A 135 -7.50 -13.96 -10.24
N ARG A 136 -7.54 -14.60 -9.06
CA ARG A 136 -6.42 -14.54 -8.09
C ARG A 136 -5.10 -15.08 -8.64
N LYS A 137 -5.15 -15.98 -9.62
CA LYS A 137 -3.94 -16.55 -10.24
C LYS A 137 -3.25 -15.55 -11.16
N ILE A 138 -3.99 -14.58 -11.69
CA ILE A 138 -3.48 -13.55 -12.57
C ILE A 138 -2.89 -12.43 -11.70
N ALA A 139 -1.65 -12.05 -11.99
CA ALA A 139 -0.98 -11.01 -11.24
C ALA A 139 -1.44 -9.60 -11.67
N GLY A 140 -1.60 -8.72 -10.69
CA GLY A 140 -1.98 -7.32 -10.91
C GLY A 140 -3.47 -7.10 -11.13
N LEU A 141 -4.32 -7.99 -10.59
CA LEU A 141 -5.78 -7.85 -10.63
C LEU A 141 -6.37 -7.53 -9.26
N PRO A 142 -6.89 -6.30 -9.06
CA PRO A 142 -7.75 -6.00 -7.92
C PRO A 142 -9.13 -6.65 -8.10
N LEU A 143 -9.62 -7.31 -7.05
CA LEU A 143 -10.91 -8.01 -7.03
C LEU A 143 -11.89 -7.37 -6.06
N ILE A 144 -13.12 -7.17 -6.52
CA ILE A 144 -14.23 -6.61 -5.73
C ILE A 144 -15.39 -7.60 -5.70
N TYR A 145 -16.04 -7.72 -4.54
CA TYR A 145 -17.27 -8.48 -4.39
C TYR A 145 -18.22 -7.81 -3.38
N ILE A 146 -19.48 -8.25 -3.37
CA ILE A 146 -20.49 -7.76 -2.44
C ILE A 146 -20.72 -8.79 -1.34
N SER A 147 -20.74 -8.34 -0.09
CA SER A 147 -21.15 -9.17 1.04
C SER A 147 -22.06 -8.36 1.96
N LYS A 148 -23.28 -8.87 2.21
CA LYS A 148 -24.27 -8.27 3.13
C LYS A 148 -24.39 -6.75 2.94
N SER A 149 -24.68 -6.34 1.70
CA SER A 149 -24.86 -4.93 1.28
C SER A 149 -23.62 -4.01 1.42
N VAL A 150 -22.42 -4.59 1.55
CA VAL A 150 -21.15 -3.87 1.57
C VAL A 150 -20.26 -4.36 0.44
N MET A 151 -19.70 -3.42 -0.33
CA MET A 151 -18.70 -3.70 -1.35
C MET A 151 -17.32 -3.80 -0.72
N ILE A 152 -16.59 -4.86 -1.03
CA ILE A 152 -15.32 -5.21 -0.41
C ILE A 152 -14.28 -5.37 -1.51
N LEU A 153 -13.18 -4.61 -1.41
CA LEU A 153 -11.95 -4.86 -2.15
C LEU A 153 -11.16 -5.95 -1.41
N GLU A 154 -10.86 -7.03 -2.12
CA GLU A 154 -10.06 -8.15 -1.62
C GLU A 154 -8.60 -7.70 -1.40
N PRO A 155 -7.89 -8.20 -0.38
CA PRO A 155 -6.43 -8.01 -0.28
C PRO A 155 -5.71 -8.52 -1.53
N MET A 156 -4.43 -8.13 -1.68
CA MET A 156 -3.61 -8.61 -2.80
C MET A 156 -3.62 -10.14 -2.86
N ALA A 157 -3.81 -10.68 -4.06
CA ALA A 157 -3.70 -12.12 -4.28
C ALA A 157 -2.23 -12.56 -4.16
N THR A 158 -2.00 -13.81 -3.72
CA THR A 158 -0.66 -14.37 -3.54
C THR A 158 0.19 -14.28 -4.80
N ALA A 159 -0.37 -14.56 -5.97
CA ALA A 159 0.34 -14.43 -7.25
C ALA A 159 0.80 -12.98 -7.55
N THR A 160 -0.03 -12.00 -7.16
CA THR A 160 0.31 -10.58 -7.30
C THR A 160 1.41 -10.16 -6.31
N GLU A 161 1.35 -10.67 -5.08
CA GLU A 161 2.38 -10.43 -4.06
C GLU A 161 3.73 -11.02 -4.49
N GLU A 162 3.74 -12.26 -4.98
CA GLU A 162 4.96 -12.92 -5.48
C GLU A 162 5.59 -12.16 -6.65
N GLN A 163 4.78 -11.67 -7.60
CA GLN A 163 5.30 -10.85 -8.70
C GLN A 163 5.89 -9.54 -8.18
N ARG A 164 5.20 -8.87 -7.25
CA ARG A 164 5.68 -7.64 -6.62
C ARG A 164 7.01 -7.86 -5.90
N GLU A 165 7.11 -8.91 -5.08
CA GLU A 165 8.35 -9.27 -4.38
C GLU A 165 9.47 -9.63 -5.36
N ARG A 166 9.15 -10.32 -6.45
CA ARG A 166 10.11 -10.66 -7.51
C ARG A 166 10.66 -9.39 -8.17
N GLU A 167 9.80 -8.46 -8.54
CA GLU A 167 10.19 -7.18 -9.14
C GLU A 167 10.99 -6.30 -8.16
N GLU A 168 10.56 -6.21 -6.90
CA GLU A 168 11.27 -5.49 -5.84
C GLU A 168 12.66 -6.09 -5.60
N ARG A 169 12.76 -7.42 -5.51
CA ARG A 169 14.02 -8.15 -5.34
C ARG A 169 14.94 -7.98 -6.54
N GLN A 170 14.41 -7.95 -7.76
CA GLN A 170 15.18 -7.68 -8.97
C GLN A 170 15.73 -6.24 -8.98
N LYS A 171 14.89 -5.25 -8.67
CA LYS A 171 15.30 -3.84 -8.56
C LYS A 171 16.34 -3.64 -7.46
N PHE A 172 16.15 -4.27 -6.30
CA PHE A 172 17.11 -4.24 -5.19
C PHE A 172 18.44 -4.90 -5.57
N LYS A 173 18.41 -6.08 -6.21
CA LYS A 173 19.62 -6.77 -6.69
C LYS A 173 20.36 -5.93 -7.75
N ALA A 174 19.63 -5.26 -8.64
CA ALA A 174 20.20 -4.35 -9.63
C ALA A 174 20.83 -3.12 -8.96
N GLY A 175 20.16 -2.50 -7.97
CA GLY A 175 20.70 -1.39 -7.19
C GLY A 175 21.98 -1.75 -6.42
N LEU A 176 22.05 -2.95 -5.86
CA LEU A 176 23.25 -3.46 -5.19
C LEU A 176 24.40 -3.76 -6.16
N LYS A 177 24.10 -4.27 -7.37
CA LYS A 177 25.11 -4.45 -8.43
C LYS A 177 25.59 -3.12 -9.00
N GLY A 178 24.73 -2.12 -9.14
CA GLY A 178 25.10 -0.76 -9.59
C GLY A 178 26.02 -0.02 -8.62
N GLN A 179 25.98 -0.35 -7.32
CA GLN A 179 26.91 0.17 -6.29
C GLN A 179 28.22 -0.64 -6.20
N ARG A 180 28.24 -1.88 -6.69
CA ARG A 180 29.37 -2.83 -6.56
C ARG A 180 30.19 -2.98 -7.83
N ASN A 181 30.32 -1.94 -8.65
CA ASN A 181 31.40 -1.86 -9.65
C ASN A 181 32.55 -1.00 -9.10
N PRO A 182 33.46 -1.56 -8.26
CA PRO A 182 34.66 -0.86 -7.80
C PRO A 182 35.71 -0.69 -8.91
N THR A 183 35.51 -1.29 -10.09
CA THR A 183 36.43 -1.25 -11.23
C THR A 183 36.07 -0.22 -12.29
N ALA A 184 34.88 0.38 -12.25
CA ALA A 184 34.59 1.58 -13.04
C ALA A 184 35.09 2.80 -12.25
N GLY A 185 36.42 2.92 -12.19
CA GLY A 185 37.08 4.12 -11.72
C GLY A 185 36.43 5.31 -12.40
N ARG A 186 35.74 6.13 -11.62
CA ARG A 186 35.30 7.48 -12.00
C ARG A 186 36.57 8.31 -12.14
N LYS A 187 37.35 8.03 -13.19
CA LYS A 187 38.37 8.92 -13.75
C LYS A 187 37.59 10.18 -14.08
N ARG A 188 37.68 11.16 -13.18
CA ARG A 188 37.55 12.56 -13.56
C ARG A 188 38.45 12.71 -14.78
N ARG A 189 37.84 12.83 -15.95
CA ARG A 189 38.53 13.07 -17.22
C ARG A 189 39.23 14.41 -17.05
N ARG A 190 40.51 14.35 -16.69
CA ARG A 190 41.44 15.45 -16.81
C ARG A 190 42.70 14.85 -17.40
N GLU A 191 43.06 15.46 -18.53
CA GLU A 191 44.33 15.38 -19.25
C GLU A 191 44.55 14.05 -20.00
N ASP A 192 44.34 14.14 -21.32
CA ASP A 192 45.41 14.11 -22.32
C ASP A 192 46.58 13.16 -22.02
N GLU A 193 46.63 12.03 -22.72
CA GLU A 193 47.85 11.55 -23.37
C GLU A 193 47.44 10.56 -24.47
N GLU A 194 47.65 10.97 -25.72
CA GLU A 194 47.54 10.10 -26.89
C GLU A 194 48.70 9.11 -26.93
N GLY A 195 48.39 7.88 -27.35
CA GLY A 195 49.36 6.87 -27.69
C GLY A 195 48.79 5.93 -28.74
N GLN A 196 49.11 6.23 -30.00
CA GLN A 196 49.18 5.31 -31.14
C GLN A 196 47.88 4.96 -31.90
N GLU A 197 47.60 5.74 -32.95
CA GLU A 197 46.92 5.30 -34.19
C GLU A 197 47.79 5.75 -35.39
N PRO A 198 47.91 4.98 -36.48
CA PRO A 198 48.78 5.31 -37.60
C PRO A 198 48.07 6.21 -38.64
N ARG A 199 48.79 7.26 -39.06
CA ARG A 199 48.92 7.83 -40.42
C ARG A 199 47.63 8.07 -41.24
N THR A 200 47.36 9.33 -41.58
CA THR A 200 47.41 9.87 -42.96
C THR A 200 47.28 11.41 -42.98
N ASP A 201 48.09 12.00 -43.86
CA ASP A 201 47.98 13.28 -44.57
C ASP A 201 47.99 14.66 -43.87
N SER A 202 49.16 15.30 -44.03
CA SER A 202 49.37 16.62 -44.69
C SER A 202 48.77 17.89 -44.05
N ILE A 203 49.66 18.75 -43.51
CA ILE A 203 49.98 20.12 -44.03
C ILE A 203 50.75 20.92 -42.98
N GLU A 204 51.76 21.65 -43.48
CA GLU A 204 52.77 22.46 -42.80
C GLU A 204 52.21 23.70 -42.08
N GLY A 205 52.94 24.17 -41.06
CA GLY A 205 52.72 25.49 -40.44
C GLY A 205 53.57 25.78 -39.21
N GLN A 206 54.69 26.47 -39.43
CA GLN A 206 55.53 27.30 -38.52
C GLN A 206 54.77 27.95 -37.33
N SER A 207 55.30 28.34 -36.16
CA SER A 207 56.65 28.62 -35.63
C SER A 207 56.54 29.04 -34.15
N THR A 208 57.59 28.77 -33.36
CA THR A 208 58.18 29.59 -32.26
C THR A 208 57.35 30.06 -31.05
N GLY A 209 57.87 29.81 -29.83
CA GLY A 209 57.87 30.80 -28.75
C GLY A 209 57.34 30.38 -27.36
N ASP A 210 58.24 29.84 -26.53
CA ASP A 210 58.48 30.10 -25.09
C ASP A 210 57.38 30.27 -24.00
N ALA A 211 57.81 30.02 -22.76
CA ALA A 211 57.23 30.37 -21.45
C ALA A 211 56.17 29.45 -20.79
N ARG A 212 56.69 28.54 -19.96
CA ARG A 212 55.97 27.74 -18.93
C ARG A 212 55.71 28.57 -17.66
N PRO A 213 54.53 28.43 -17.01
CA PRO A 213 54.48 28.52 -15.55
C PRO A 213 53.77 27.31 -14.91
N GLN A 214 54.46 26.62 -14.00
CA GLN A 214 53.90 25.51 -13.23
C GLN A 214 52.90 26.02 -12.16
N LYS A 215 51.66 25.49 -12.17
CA LYS A 215 50.68 25.76 -11.11
C LYS A 215 50.90 24.84 -9.90
N LYS A 216 51.05 25.47 -8.73
CA LYS A 216 51.26 24.85 -7.41
C LYS A 216 50.09 23.95 -6.99
N LYS A 217 50.38 22.72 -6.54
CA LYS A 217 49.40 21.79 -5.94
C LYS A 217 48.99 22.29 -4.54
N LYS A 218 47.68 22.44 -4.29
CA LYS A 218 47.14 22.81 -2.97
C LYS A 218 47.27 21.64 -1.98
N HIS A 219 47.93 21.89 -0.85
CA HIS A 219 48.11 20.95 0.26
C HIS A 219 46.77 20.65 0.93
N LYS A 220 46.49 19.36 1.20
CA LYS A 220 45.28 18.91 1.89
C LYS A 220 45.57 18.89 3.39
N GLY A 221 44.98 19.82 4.14
CA GLY A 221 45.14 19.90 5.59
C GLY A 221 44.64 18.63 6.32
N PRO A 222 45.09 18.40 7.56
CA PRO A 222 44.72 17.21 8.32
C PRO A 222 43.21 17.16 8.56
N LYS A 223 42.64 15.95 8.49
CA LYS A 223 41.20 15.68 8.66
C LYS A 223 40.80 15.96 10.11
N ALA A 224 40.24 17.12 10.39
CA ALA A 224 39.58 17.39 11.66
C ALA A 224 38.28 16.58 11.78
N PRO A 225 37.89 16.12 12.99
CA PRO A 225 36.64 15.42 13.20
C PRO A 225 35.43 16.34 12.91
N ASN A 226 34.35 15.72 12.44
CA ASN A 226 33.10 16.39 12.05
C ASN A 226 32.59 17.31 13.18
N PRO A 227 32.40 18.62 12.94
CA PRO A 227 32.07 19.62 13.97
C PRO A 227 30.73 19.41 14.67
N LEU A 228 29.89 18.48 14.23
CA LEU A 228 28.67 18.05 14.92
C LEU A 228 28.91 17.03 16.06
N SER A 229 30.13 16.50 16.19
CA SER A 229 30.47 15.41 17.12
C SER A 229 31.10 15.88 18.44
N VAL A 230 31.26 17.19 18.65
CA VAL A 230 31.74 17.76 19.92
C VAL A 230 30.54 18.22 20.74
N LYS A 231 30.19 17.47 21.78
CA LYS A 231 29.16 17.87 22.75
C LYS A 231 29.61 19.15 23.46
N LYS A 232 28.77 20.18 23.44
CA LYS A 232 29.02 21.46 24.13
C LYS A 232 29.25 21.21 25.63
N PRO A 233 30.27 21.81 26.26
CA PRO A 233 30.46 21.69 27.71
C PRO A 233 29.30 22.37 28.46
N LYS A 234 28.70 21.63 29.40
CA LYS A 234 27.67 22.15 30.32
C LYS A 234 28.33 23.07 31.35
N LYS A 235 27.81 24.27 31.50
CA LYS A 235 28.18 25.23 32.55
C LYS A 235 27.49 24.82 33.85
N THR A 236 28.25 24.50 34.88
CA THR A 236 27.76 24.19 36.23
C THR A 236 27.18 25.46 36.86
N GLN A 237 25.91 25.46 37.23
CA GLN A 237 25.32 26.50 38.07
C GLN A 237 25.33 26.03 39.52
N ALA A 238 25.88 26.87 40.39
CA ALA A 238 25.94 26.68 41.84
C ALA A 238 24.57 26.94 42.48
N LEU A 239 24.23 26.12 43.47
CA LEU A 239 23.08 26.29 44.38
C LEU A 239 23.31 27.46 45.35
N PRO A 240 22.23 28.15 45.76
CA PRO A 240 22.12 28.55 47.17
C PRO A 240 20.75 28.23 47.82
N GLN A 241 20.85 27.43 48.90
CA GLN A 241 20.27 27.53 50.26
C GLN A 241 18.83 28.05 50.54
N GLU A 242 18.16 27.29 51.42
CA GLU A 242 16.83 27.51 52.04
C GLU A 242 16.82 28.58 53.15
N PRO A 243 15.65 29.13 53.51
CA PRO A 243 15.35 29.68 54.83
C PRO A 243 14.23 28.89 55.60
N PRO A 244 14.05 29.14 56.92
CA PRO A 244 13.92 28.10 57.94
C PRO A 244 12.52 27.90 58.56
N GLN A 245 12.45 26.90 59.45
CA GLN A 245 11.32 26.41 60.23
C GLN A 245 10.95 27.31 61.43
N ASP A 246 9.65 27.34 61.77
CA ASP A 246 9.04 27.49 63.11
C ASP A 246 7.54 27.14 62.98
N SER A 247 6.78 26.60 63.92
CA SER A 247 6.98 25.86 65.17
C SER A 247 5.58 25.36 65.57
N SER A 248 5.50 24.14 66.11
CA SER A 248 4.52 23.64 67.09
C SER A 248 3.01 23.93 66.94
N ALA A 249 2.20 22.86 66.81
CA ALA A 249 1.37 22.34 67.91
C ALA A 249 0.53 21.12 67.45
N LYS A 250 0.38 20.16 68.37
CA LYS A 250 -0.22 18.83 68.23
C LYS A 250 -1.29 18.70 69.32
N ALA A 251 -2.52 18.27 68.97
CA ALA A 251 -3.50 17.57 69.83
C ALA A 251 -4.88 17.57 69.11
N THR A 252 -5.34 16.47 68.51
CA THR A 252 -6.18 15.37 69.05
C THR A 252 -7.70 15.60 69.04
N SER A 253 -8.37 14.65 68.38
CA SER A 253 -9.64 13.96 68.73
C SER A 253 -11.02 14.60 68.50
N ALA A 254 -11.89 13.72 67.95
CA ALA A 254 -13.34 13.58 68.13
C ALA A 254 -14.30 14.16 67.05
N GLU A 255 -14.87 13.24 66.25
CA GLU A 255 -16.24 13.28 65.70
C GLU A 255 -17.29 13.31 66.86
N PRO A 256 -18.57 13.74 66.69
CA PRO A 256 -19.45 13.32 65.58
C PRO A 256 -20.60 14.26 65.10
N LYS A 257 -21.19 13.85 63.95
CA LYS A 257 -22.62 13.87 63.54
C LYS A 257 -23.39 15.16 63.14
N GLU A 258 -23.96 15.03 61.93
CA GLU A 258 -25.37 15.24 61.49
C GLU A 258 -25.84 16.57 60.85
N THR A 259 -26.42 16.40 59.64
CA THR A 259 -27.48 17.19 58.95
C THR A 259 -27.08 18.62 58.49
N ASP A 260 -27.49 19.20 57.35
CA ASP A 260 -28.61 19.00 56.44
C ASP A 260 -28.33 19.75 55.09
N THR A 261 -29.05 19.34 54.05
CA THR A 261 -29.54 20.07 52.84
C THR A 261 -28.71 20.97 51.91
N SER A 262 -29.11 20.86 50.63
CA SER A 262 -29.07 21.82 49.47
C SER A 262 -27.76 21.97 48.69
N ILE A 263 -27.65 21.38 47.49
CA ILE A 263 -28.01 21.92 46.15
C ILE A 263 -27.38 23.30 45.87
N LEU A 264 -26.37 23.35 44.99
CA LEU A 264 -26.39 24.08 43.71
C LEU A 264 -25.06 23.94 42.94
N GLU A 265 -25.17 24.18 41.64
CA GLU A 265 -24.31 23.82 40.52
C GLU A 265 -22.91 24.45 40.50
N GLY A 266 -21.96 23.82 39.80
CA GLY A 266 -20.65 24.41 39.54
C GLY A 266 -19.72 23.54 38.69
N ASP A 267 -19.71 23.84 37.40
CA ASP A 267 -18.75 23.53 36.34
C ASP A 267 -17.30 23.22 36.80
N GLY A 268 -16.64 22.24 36.18
CA GLY A 268 -15.22 22.03 36.46
C GLY A 268 -14.58 20.76 35.87
N SER A 269 -14.12 20.89 34.64
CA SER A 269 -13.11 20.07 33.95
C SER A 269 -12.11 19.27 34.81
N GLY A 270 -11.88 18.00 34.45
CA GLY A 270 -10.76 17.23 35.02
C GLY A 270 -10.56 15.84 34.42
N HIS A 271 -9.97 15.73 33.23
CA HIS A 271 -9.52 14.46 32.66
C HIS A 271 -8.44 13.80 33.55
N HIS A 272 -8.82 12.82 34.38
CA HIS A 272 -7.85 11.93 35.03
C HIS A 272 -7.22 10.98 34.00
N LYS A 273 -5.93 11.19 33.69
CA LYS A 273 -5.09 10.25 32.95
C LYS A 273 -4.88 8.96 33.75
N ARG A 274 -5.64 7.91 33.43
CA ARG A 274 -5.38 6.54 33.90
C ARG A 274 -4.03 6.03 33.35
N LYS A 275 -3.01 5.94 34.22
CA LYS A 275 -1.78 5.16 33.96
C LYS A 275 -2.12 3.66 33.94
N ARG A 276 -1.98 3.01 32.78
CA ARG A 276 -2.09 1.55 32.66
C ARG A 276 -0.80 0.90 33.17
N LYS A 277 -0.90 0.08 34.21
CA LYS A 277 0.19 -0.77 34.73
C LYS A 277 0.29 -2.01 33.83
N HIS A 278 1.48 -2.29 33.28
CA HIS A 278 1.72 -3.51 32.51
C HIS A 278 1.77 -4.73 33.43
N LYS A 279 1.00 -5.78 33.09
CA LYS A 279 1.01 -7.09 33.76
C LYS A 279 2.12 -7.96 33.15
N PRO A 280 3.06 -8.52 33.93
CA PRO A 280 4.04 -9.47 33.41
C PRO A 280 3.38 -10.81 33.07
N LYS A 281 3.89 -11.41 32.00
CA LYS A 281 3.41 -12.62 31.32
C LYS A 281 3.90 -13.84 32.13
N GLY A 282 2.96 -14.61 32.68
CA GLY A 282 3.25 -15.87 33.37
C GLY A 282 3.60 -16.99 32.38
N GLU A 283 4.60 -17.78 32.77
CA GLU A 283 5.16 -18.92 32.05
C GLU A 283 4.13 -20.03 31.84
N GLY A 284 4.13 -20.61 30.64
CA GLY A 284 3.28 -21.73 30.27
C GLY A 284 3.84 -23.03 30.83
N GLY A 285 3.05 -23.67 31.69
CA GLY A 285 3.25 -25.04 32.12
C GLY A 285 2.97 -26.02 30.98
N ALA A 286 3.92 -26.93 30.76
CA ALA A 286 3.80 -28.08 29.90
C ALA A 286 3.04 -29.21 30.62
N THR A 287 2.00 -29.76 29.99
CA THR A 287 1.57 -31.17 30.12
C THR A 287 0.47 -31.48 29.09
N ALA A 288 0.77 -32.26 28.06
CA ALA A 288 -0.21 -33.03 27.30
C ALA A 288 0.49 -34.09 26.42
N ALA A 289 0.47 -35.35 26.86
CA ALA A 289 0.49 -36.53 25.99
C ALA A 289 0.15 -37.78 26.84
N ALA A 290 -1.12 -38.11 26.92
CA ALA A 290 -1.59 -39.45 27.28
C ALA A 290 -2.48 -39.92 26.13
N GLY A 291 -1.97 -40.90 25.37
CA GLY A 291 -2.71 -41.60 24.34
C GLY A 291 -3.67 -42.59 24.98
N GLY A 292 -4.92 -42.58 24.52
CA GLY A 292 -5.93 -43.57 24.87
C GLY A 292 -6.33 -44.35 23.62
N GLU A 293 -5.69 -45.49 23.41
CA GLU A 293 -6.29 -46.64 22.73
C GLU A 293 -7.48 -47.14 23.56
N MET A 294 -8.62 -47.40 22.92
CA MET A 294 -9.54 -48.45 23.37
C MET A 294 -10.43 -48.90 22.21
N ALA A 295 -10.20 -50.14 21.81
CA ALA A 295 -11.16 -50.99 21.15
C ALA A 295 -11.97 -51.79 22.20
N VAL A 296 -13.02 -52.45 21.71
CA VAL A 296 -13.76 -53.59 22.31
C VAL A 296 -14.98 -53.24 23.17
N SER A 297 -16.17 -53.24 22.55
CA SER A 297 -17.24 -54.24 22.69
C SER A 297 -18.50 -53.75 21.98
#